data_AF-A0A265E355-F1
#
_entry.id   AF-A0A265E355-F1
#
_cell.length_a   1.000
_cell.length_b   1.000
_cell.length_c   1.000
_cell.angle_alpha   90.00
_cell.angle_beta   90.00
_cell.angle_gamma   90.00
#
_symmetry.space_group_name_H-M   'P 1'
#
loop_
_entity.id
_entity.type
_entity.pdbx_description
1 polymer ?
#
loop_
_entity_poly.entity_id
_entity_poly.type
_entity_poly.pdbx_seq_one_letter_code
_entity_poly.pdbx_strand_id
1 'polypeptide(L)'
;MKLVLTHYLRSLRERDELDAILPDLLAESGFEVLTRPRRGTGQAGVDVAAVGPDPDQDNVRSLFLFTIKSGDLTREHWDTGQQAVRPSLNQILDDYIPNRIPPHLSGLPIVVCVCMGGEMRENVRAQWSGFCRTNEKATVHFAEWNGDRLADLILSGVLHAELIEGESRGMFQKALAMLDHPDVAYRHFSSLLNAIFVKPKNQAERTRQLRKAYLCLWILFVWARDAGNLDTAYRVSELVLLRSWPHCDITRLRKGPTQQERMAHFDQVLQLHIIIAHLLLVEKIGPFADKHYALSMAVNSRNAVDINIALFETLGRLSLHGLWLDAISATRDKVFAQEMSERADDVLDIAIKMLNANPVLCSPIRDDFAIELALFMRLAAVRGRLANVADYIRGMSEHLCNGLMDRKHYPIPKTDYRDVLAHPGDRSDAYFEENTRAGILYTFVLAWLEMIGDKERSERLRSTLLKYAPHMTHQIWIPDGQTDEVFWDGDREHGLSVPGLPLNESLEAVFDLINRVMKEHPLHERVGAVRMGLIPILLTACRHYRMPVPPHAWQGHDRSAP
;
A
#
# COMPACT_ATOMS: atom_id res chain seq x y z
N MET A 1 2.50 -17.96 20.04
CA MET A 1 1.59 -17.30 19.08
C MET A 1 0.45 -16.61 19.82
N LYS A 2 -0.29 -17.27 20.71
CA LYS A 2 -1.29 -16.61 21.57
C LYS A 2 -0.77 -15.32 22.21
N LEU A 3 0.38 -15.41 22.89
CA LEU A 3 1.03 -14.26 23.52
C LEU A 3 1.38 -13.10 22.55
N VAL A 4 1.77 -13.42 21.31
CA VAL A 4 2.04 -12.43 20.25
C VAL A 4 0.74 -11.74 19.80
N LEU A 5 -0.34 -12.51 19.67
CA LEU A 5 -1.66 -12.00 19.27
C LEU A 5 -2.32 -11.19 20.39
N THR A 6 -2.23 -11.64 21.64
CA THR A 6 -2.72 -10.88 22.79
C THR A 6 -1.95 -9.57 22.93
N HIS A 7 -0.63 -9.56 22.71
CA HIS A 7 0.15 -8.33 22.64
C HIS A 7 -0.34 -7.43 21.50
N TYR A 8 -0.50 -7.97 20.30
CA TYR A 8 -1.04 -7.26 19.13
C TYR A 8 -2.40 -6.60 19.43
N LEU A 9 -3.35 -7.34 20.01
CA LEU A 9 -4.68 -6.84 20.32
C LEU A 9 -4.64 -5.75 21.39
N ARG A 10 -3.77 -5.90 22.41
CA ARG A 10 -3.55 -4.87 23.43
C ARG A 10 -2.90 -3.60 22.86
N SER A 11 -2.06 -3.73 21.83
CA SER A 11 -1.42 -2.60 21.14
C SER A 11 -2.33 -1.86 20.16
N LEU A 12 -3.57 -2.29 19.97
CA LEU A 12 -4.56 -1.53 19.18
C LEU A 12 -4.97 -0.28 19.95
N ARG A 13 -4.48 0.88 19.50
CA ARG A 13 -4.66 2.16 20.20
C ARG A 13 -5.93 2.86 19.74
N GLU A 14 -6.25 2.75 18.46
CA GLU A 14 -7.42 3.39 17.87
C GLU A 14 -8.57 2.39 17.72
N ARG A 15 -9.79 2.89 17.89
CA ARG A 15 -11.03 2.11 17.69
C ARG A 15 -11.09 1.52 16.29
N ASP A 16 -10.71 2.33 15.31
CA ASP A 16 -10.75 2.01 13.88
C ASP A 16 -9.89 0.78 13.53
N GLU A 17 -8.92 0.40 14.37
CA GLU A 17 -8.06 -0.78 14.15
C GLU A 17 -8.79 -2.09 14.43
N LEU A 18 -9.46 -2.17 15.59
CA LEU A 18 -10.22 -3.37 15.96
C LEU A 18 -11.50 -3.47 15.11
N ASP A 19 -12.12 -2.33 14.81
CA ASP A 19 -13.25 -2.21 13.87
C ASP A 19 -12.90 -2.76 12.48
N ALA A 20 -11.66 -2.57 12.02
CA ALA A 20 -11.21 -3.00 10.70
C ALA A 20 -10.99 -4.51 10.58
N ILE A 21 -10.63 -5.20 11.68
CA ILE A 21 -10.31 -6.64 11.67
C ILE A 21 -11.46 -7.52 12.16
N LEU A 22 -12.26 -7.04 13.13
CA LEU A 22 -13.26 -7.87 13.81
C LEU A 22 -14.26 -8.52 12.85
N PRO A 23 -14.82 -7.83 11.83
CA PRO A 23 -15.70 -8.46 10.86
C PRO A 23 -15.08 -9.67 10.17
N ASP A 24 -13.81 -9.58 9.78
CA ASP A 24 -13.14 -10.66 9.07
C ASP A 24 -12.78 -11.81 10.04
N LEU A 25 -12.46 -11.51 11.31
CA LEU A 25 -12.30 -12.53 12.36
C LEU A 25 -13.60 -13.31 12.62
N LEU A 26 -14.73 -12.61 12.71
CA LEU A 26 -16.04 -13.21 12.91
C LEU A 26 -16.42 -14.09 11.72
N ALA A 27 -16.25 -13.59 10.49
CA ALA A 27 -16.54 -14.35 9.28
C ALA A 27 -15.75 -15.67 9.20
N GLU A 28 -14.47 -15.64 9.59
CA GLU A 28 -13.62 -16.85 9.64
C GLU A 28 -13.95 -17.78 10.82
N SER A 29 -14.65 -17.27 11.83
CA SER A 29 -15.13 -18.06 12.97
C SER A 29 -16.55 -18.62 12.74
N GLY A 30 -17.07 -18.54 11.51
CA GLY A 30 -18.38 -19.09 11.13
C GLY A 30 -19.56 -18.15 11.34
N PHE A 31 -19.32 -16.86 11.58
CA PHE A 31 -20.39 -15.85 11.71
C PHE A 31 -20.77 -15.26 10.35
N GLU A 32 -22.05 -14.96 10.20
CA GLU A 32 -22.59 -14.14 9.12
C GLU A 32 -22.58 -12.67 9.54
N VAL A 33 -21.66 -11.87 9.01
CA VAL A 33 -21.55 -10.43 9.33
C VAL A 33 -22.62 -9.65 8.57
N LEU A 34 -23.54 -9.03 9.31
CA LEU A 34 -24.66 -8.26 8.78
C LEU A 34 -24.30 -6.80 8.53
N THR A 35 -23.57 -6.20 9.46
CA THR A 35 -23.15 -4.80 9.39
C THR A 35 -21.67 -4.67 9.71
N ARG A 36 -20.99 -3.80 8.93
CA ARG A 36 -19.61 -3.38 9.18
C ARG A 36 -19.62 -1.93 9.71
N PRO A 37 -18.59 -1.51 10.45
CA PRO A 37 -18.51 -0.15 10.97
C PRO A 37 -18.53 0.88 9.83
N ARG A 38 -19.26 2.00 9.99
CA ARG A 38 -19.35 3.08 8.99
C ARG A 38 -19.15 4.45 9.64
N ARG A 39 -18.35 5.31 9.02
CA ARG A 39 -18.16 6.71 9.48
C ARG A 39 -19.44 7.54 9.23
N GLY A 40 -19.76 8.43 10.18
CA GLY A 40 -20.72 9.53 9.98
C GLY A 40 -22.22 9.19 10.05
N THR A 41 -22.61 7.94 10.31
CA THR A 41 -24.03 7.58 10.51
C THR A 41 -24.26 7.06 11.92
N GLY A 42 -25.34 7.47 12.58
CA GLY A 42 -25.70 6.99 13.91
C GLY A 42 -26.05 5.49 13.87
N GLN A 43 -25.16 4.64 14.39
CA GLN A 43 -25.35 3.18 14.42
C GLN A 43 -26.03 2.67 15.70
N ALA A 44 -26.68 3.56 16.47
CA ALA A 44 -27.42 3.22 17.69
C ALA A 44 -26.64 2.32 18.66
N GLY A 45 -25.35 2.63 18.85
CA GLY A 45 -24.45 1.92 19.75
C GLY A 45 -23.84 0.61 19.22
N VAL A 46 -24.28 0.11 18.06
CA VAL A 46 -23.75 -1.12 17.44
C VAL A 46 -22.72 -0.79 16.36
N ASP A 47 -21.49 -1.25 16.54
CA ASP A 47 -20.40 -1.08 15.57
C ASP A 47 -20.39 -2.23 14.54
N VAL A 48 -20.60 -3.47 15.02
CA VAL A 48 -20.71 -4.68 14.20
C VAL A 48 -21.91 -5.49 14.66
N ALA A 49 -22.73 -5.95 13.71
CA ALA A 49 -23.75 -6.96 13.96
C ALA A 49 -23.44 -8.23 13.17
N ALA A 50 -23.54 -9.38 13.82
CA ALA A 50 -23.29 -10.67 13.19
C ALA A 50 -24.20 -11.76 13.76
N VAL A 51 -24.51 -12.79 12.96
CA VAL A 51 -25.26 -13.96 13.41
C VAL A 51 -24.33 -15.15 13.40
N GLY A 52 -24.24 -15.89 14.50
CA GLY A 52 -23.34 -17.03 14.59
C GLY A 52 -23.62 -17.92 15.79
N PRO A 53 -22.83 -18.99 15.97
CA PRO A 53 -22.93 -19.86 17.12
C PRO A 53 -22.46 -19.13 18.39
N ASP A 54 -23.22 -19.26 19.48
CA ASP A 54 -22.84 -18.76 20.80
C ASP A 54 -22.13 -19.84 21.62
N PRO A 55 -20.80 -19.80 21.76
CA PRO A 55 -20.07 -20.80 22.52
C PRO A 55 -20.42 -20.79 24.02
N ASP A 56 -20.95 -19.68 24.54
CA ASP A 56 -21.37 -19.57 25.94
C ASP A 56 -22.80 -20.13 26.16
N GLN A 57 -23.51 -20.47 25.07
CA GLN A 57 -24.83 -21.10 25.07
C GLN A 57 -24.90 -22.31 24.13
N ASP A 58 -24.03 -23.30 24.33
CA ASP A 58 -24.04 -24.58 23.59
C ASP A 58 -24.07 -24.43 22.04
N ASN A 59 -23.46 -23.37 21.51
CA ASN A 59 -23.44 -23.00 20.10
C ASN A 59 -24.83 -22.71 19.49
N VAL A 60 -25.79 -22.28 20.31
CA VAL A 60 -27.09 -21.77 19.83
C VAL A 60 -26.85 -20.61 18.87
N ARG A 61 -27.60 -20.58 17.77
CA ARG A 61 -27.51 -19.52 16.76
C ARG A 61 -28.10 -18.23 17.33
N SER A 62 -27.26 -17.22 17.55
CA SER A 62 -27.62 -15.96 18.21
C SER A 62 -27.24 -14.75 17.37
N LEU A 63 -27.93 -13.62 17.59
CA LEU A 63 -27.61 -12.32 17.02
C LEU A 63 -26.66 -11.58 17.97
N PHE A 64 -25.43 -11.33 17.52
CA PHE A 64 -24.42 -10.60 18.26
C PHE A 64 -24.40 -9.14 17.84
N LEU A 65 -24.47 -8.25 18.83
CA LEU A 65 -24.39 -6.80 18.66
C LEU A 65 -23.15 -6.29 19.40
N PHE A 66 -22.10 -5.94 18.66
CA PHE A 66 -20.81 -5.53 19.22
C PHE A 66 -20.72 -4.01 19.36
N THR A 67 -20.37 -3.56 20.56
CA THR A 67 -19.81 -2.22 20.81
C THR A 67 -18.31 -2.37 21.01
N ILE A 68 -17.51 -1.69 20.20
CA ILE A 68 -16.05 -1.85 20.16
C ILE A 68 -15.36 -0.68 20.88
N LYS A 69 -14.35 -1.00 21.68
CA LYS A 69 -13.46 -0.05 22.37
C LYS A 69 -11.99 -0.44 22.20
N SER A 70 -11.12 0.57 22.10
CA SER A 70 -9.68 0.36 22.06
C SER A 70 -9.10 0.23 23.47
N GLY A 71 -7.98 -0.50 23.57
CA GLY A 71 -7.25 -0.69 24.82
C GLY A 71 -8.06 -1.33 25.95
N ASP A 72 -7.70 -0.97 27.18
CA ASP A 72 -8.36 -1.44 28.40
C ASP A 72 -9.61 -0.63 28.72
N LEU A 73 -10.65 -1.30 29.24
CA LEU A 73 -11.80 -0.59 29.79
C LEU A 73 -11.52 -0.12 31.20
N THR A 74 -11.52 1.20 31.38
CA THR A 74 -11.33 1.88 32.66
C THR A 74 -12.60 2.65 33.04
N ARG A 75 -12.65 3.16 34.28
CA ARG A 75 -13.80 3.90 34.80
C ARG A 75 -14.15 5.13 33.94
N GLU A 76 -13.17 5.76 33.32
CA GLU A 76 -13.37 6.91 32.44
C GLU A 76 -14.17 6.51 31.18
N HIS A 77 -13.90 5.33 30.64
CA HIS A 77 -14.57 4.78 29.46
C HIS A 77 -16.01 4.30 29.72
N TRP A 78 -16.43 4.14 30.98
CA TRP A 78 -17.72 3.54 31.32
C TRP A 78 -18.90 4.49 31.07
N ASP A 79 -18.85 5.69 31.64
CA ASP A 79 -19.96 6.66 31.66
C ASP A 79 -19.60 8.03 31.09
N THR A 80 -18.31 8.34 30.89
CA THR A 80 -17.88 9.72 30.59
C THR A 80 -17.47 9.87 29.14
N GLY A 81 -18.07 10.85 28.45
CA GLY A 81 -17.73 11.21 27.07
C GLY A 81 -18.69 10.62 26.02
N GLN A 82 -18.60 11.16 24.80
CA GLN A 82 -19.49 10.81 23.69
C GLN A 82 -19.32 9.36 23.19
N GLN A 83 -18.18 8.73 23.55
CA GLN A 83 -17.86 7.34 23.22
C GLN A 83 -17.78 6.44 24.46
N ALA A 84 -18.48 6.78 25.55
CA ALA A 84 -18.56 5.88 26.70
C ALA A 84 -19.34 4.59 26.39
N VAL A 85 -19.04 3.51 27.09
CA VAL A 85 -19.66 2.19 26.86
C VAL A 85 -21.13 2.19 27.24
N ARG A 86 -21.49 2.65 28.44
CA ARG A 86 -22.87 2.55 28.92
C ARG A 86 -23.86 3.33 28.04
N PRO A 87 -23.59 4.55 27.55
CA PRO A 87 -24.46 5.21 26.60
C PRO A 87 -24.68 4.42 25.30
N SER A 88 -23.62 3.78 24.76
CA SER A 88 -23.77 2.90 23.59
C SER A 88 -24.65 1.70 23.91
N LEU A 89 -24.46 1.04 25.05
CA LEU A 89 -25.31 -0.08 25.48
C LEU A 89 -26.77 0.34 25.66
N ASN A 90 -27.03 1.51 26.22
CA ASN A 90 -28.39 2.04 26.33
C ASN A 90 -29.01 2.27 24.95
N GLN A 91 -28.27 2.83 23.98
CA GLN A 91 -28.77 2.99 22.61
C GLN A 91 -29.09 1.64 21.95
N ILE A 92 -28.33 0.59 22.24
CA ILE A 92 -28.63 -0.76 21.74
C ILE A 92 -29.98 -1.23 22.27
N LEU A 93 -30.22 -1.06 23.57
CA LEU A 93 -31.45 -1.49 24.22
C LEU A 93 -32.67 -0.65 23.82
N ASP A 94 -32.49 0.67 23.70
CA ASP A 94 -33.57 1.63 23.53
C ASP A 94 -33.90 1.94 22.06
N ASP A 95 -32.94 1.80 21.14
CA ASP A 95 -33.12 2.08 19.70
C ASP A 95 -32.83 0.85 18.82
N TYR A 96 -31.65 0.23 18.94
CA TYR A 96 -31.26 -0.80 17.97
C TYR A 96 -32.15 -2.04 18.03
N ILE A 97 -32.31 -2.64 19.22
CA ILE A 97 -33.11 -3.86 19.39
C ILE A 97 -34.58 -3.64 18.99
N PRO A 98 -35.26 -2.57 19.44
CA PRO A 98 -36.67 -2.36 19.10
C PRO A 98 -36.90 -2.01 17.63
N ASN A 99 -35.99 -1.25 17.00
CA ASN A 99 -36.30 -0.57 15.73
C ASN A 99 -35.48 -1.06 14.52
N ARG A 100 -34.33 -1.72 14.74
CA ARG A 100 -33.34 -1.96 13.67
C ARG A 100 -33.06 -3.43 13.39
N ILE A 101 -33.55 -4.37 14.21
CA ILE A 101 -33.42 -5.80 13.96
C ILE A 101 -34.38 -6.22 12.82
N PRO A 102 -33.88 -6.82 11.72
CA PRO A 102 -34.72 -7.33 10.65
C PRO A 102 -35.75 -8.37 11.17
N PRO A 103 -37.00 -8.39 10.66
CA PRO A 103 -38.04 -9.29 11.16
C PRO A 103 -37.65 -10.77 11.17
N HIS A 104 -36.85 -11.22 10.19
CA HIS A 104 -36.39 -12.60 10.07
C HIS A 104 -35.35 -13.02 11.13
N LEU A 105 -34.79 -12.07 11.89
CA LEU A 105 -33.83 -12.33 12.98
C LEU A 105 -34.44 -12.11 14.37
N SER A 106 -35.69 -11.64 14.46
CA SER A 106 -36.35 -11.26 15.72
C SER A 106 -36.54 -12.41 16.72
N GLY A 107 -36.54 -13.66 16.22
CA GLY A 107 -36.68 -14.87 17.04
C GLY A 107 -35.36 -15.44 17.57
N LEU A 108 -34.21 -14.86 17.22
CA LEU A 108 -32.92 -15.32 17.73
C LEU A 108 -32.63 -14.71 19.11
N PRO A 109 -31.94 -15.45 20.02
CA PRO A 109 -31.35 -14.85 21.20
C PRO A 109 -30.38 -13.73 20.81
N ILE A 110 -30.37 -12.65 21.57
CA ILE A 110 -29.53 -11.49 21.33
C ILE A 110 -28.41 -11.48 22.36
N VAL A 111 -27.17 -11.32 21.89
CA VAL A 111 -25.99 -11.16 22.75
C VAL A 111 -25.38 -9.79 22.48
N VAL A 112 -25.43 -8.92 23.48
CA VAL A 112 -24.80 -7.59 23.44
C VAL A 112 -23.37 -7.73 23.95
N CYS A 113 -22.41 -7.54 23.05
CA CYS A 113 -20.99 -7.75 23.33
C CYS A 113 -20.26 -6.43 23.48
N VAL A 114 -19.54 -6.28 24.60
CA VAL A 114 -18.51 -5.26 24.72
C VAL A 114 -17.18 -5.88 24.27
N CYS A 115 -16.67 -5.41 23.14
CA CYS A 115 -15.46 -5.92 22.49
C CYS A 115 -14.29 -4.96 22.67
N MET A 116 -13.13 -5.48 23.09
CA MET A 116 -11.93 -4.70 23.31
C MET A 116 -10.64 -5.50 23.12
N GLY A 117 -9.60 -4.81 22.65
CA GLY A 117 -8.27 -5.39 22.49
C GLY A 117 -7.54 -5.61 23.82
N GLY A 118 -7.85 -4.81 24.84
CA GLY A 118 -7.31 -4.94 26.20
C GLY A 118 -8.17 -5.80 27.12
N GLU A 119 -8.16 -5.47 28.41
CA GLU A 119 -8.96 -6.12 29.44
C GLU A 119 -9.91 -5.15 30.13
N MET A 120 -11.01 -5.69 30.67
CA MET A 120 -11.86 -4.94 31.58
C MET A 120 -11.18 -4.84 32.95
N ARG A 121 -10.76 -3.63 33.33
CA ARG A 121 -10.11 -3.38 34.62
C ARG A 121 -11.08 -3.60 35.77
N GLU A 122 -10.55 -4.05 36.91
CA GLU A 122 -11.33 -4.41 38.09
C GLU A 122 -12.23 -3.27 38.60
N ASN A 123 -11.77 -2.03 38.43
CA ASN A 123 -12.52 -0.82 38.81
C ASN A 123 -13.80 -0.56 37.98
N VAL A 124 -14.01 -1.27 36.87
CA VAL A 124 -15.26 -1.22 36.06
C VAL A 124 -16.08 -2.49 36.19
N ARG A 125 -15.48 -3.64 36.56
CA ARG A 125 -16.19 -4.93 36.63
C ARG A 125 -17.47 -4.86 37.45
N ALA A 126 -17.45 -4.19 38.61
CA ALA A 126 -18.65 -4.05 39.45
C ALA A 126 -19.79 -3.30 38.73
N GLN A 127 -19.46 -2.27 37.94
CA GLN A 127 -20.42 -1.47 37.18
C GLN A 127 -20.98 -2.28 36.00
N TRP A 128 -20.11 -2.98 35.27
CA TRP A 128 -20.50 -3.90 34.20
C TRP A 128 -21.43 -5.01 34.72
N SER A 129 -21.03 -5.74 35.76
CA SER A 129 -21.86 -6.80 36.35
C SER A 129 -23.16 -6.27 36.93
N GLY A 130 -23.17 -5.04 37.46
CA GLY A 130 -24.39 -4.35 37.85
C GLY A 130 -25.31 -4.11 36.66
N PHE A 131 -24.77 -3.55 35.57
CA PHE A 131 -25.51 -3.26 34.35
C PHE A 131 -26.09 -4.52 33.70
N CYS A 132 -25.31 -5.59 33.56
CA CYS A 132 -25.78 -6.86 33.02
C CYS A 132 -26.97 -7.39 33.82
N ARG A 133 -26.83 -7.50 35.16
CA ARG A 133 -27.91 -8.01 36.02
C ARG A 133 -29.19 -7.19 35.94
N THR A 134 -29.10 -5.88 35.73
CA THR A 134 -30.27 -5.00 35.62
C THR A 134 -30.98 -5.13 34.27
N ASN A 135 -30.24 -5.39 33.19
CA ASN A 135 -30.76 -5.32 31.82
C ASN A 135 -30.91 -6.67 31.12
N GLU A 136 -30.39 -7.75 31.72
CA GLU A 136 -30.48 -9.10 31.19
C GLU A 136 -31.93 -9.59 31.18
N LYS A 137 -32.34 -10.23 30.08
CA LYS A 137 -33.70 -10.71 29.84
C LYS A 137 -33.64 -12.13 29.29
N ALA A 138 -34.77 -12.81 29.22
CA ALA A 138 -34.86 -14.17 28.67
C ALA A 138 -34.32 -14.30 27.23
N THR A 139 -34.28 -13.21 26.46
CA THR A 139 -33.80 -13.18 25.07
C THR A 139 -32.62 -12.25 24.84
N VAL A 140 -32.13 -11.54 25.87
CA VAL A 140 -31.05 -10.55 25.74
C VAL A 140 -29.99 -10.83 26.81
N HIS A 141 -28.80 -11.19 26.35
CA HIS A 141 -27.64 -11.53 27.15
C HIS A 141 -26.49 -10.56 26.91
N PHE A 142 -25.51 -10.55 27.82
CA PHE A 142 -24.34 -9.69 27.73
C PHE A 142 -23.06 -10.50 27.79
N ALA A 143 -22.08 -10.15 26.96
CA ALA A 143 -20.79 -10.83 26.93
C ALA A 143 -19.61 -9.85 26.88
N GLU A 144 -18.51 -10.25 27.53
CA GLU A 144 -17.20 -9.58 27.47
C GLU A 144 -16.35 -10.31 26.41
N TRP A 145 -15.91 -9.57 25.39
CA TRP A 145 -14.97 -10.06 24.38
C TRP A 145 -13.68 -9.27 24.48
N ASN A 146 -12.77 -9.74 25.33
CA ASN A 146 -11.47 -9.11 25.58
C ASN A 146 -10.38 -9.65 24.64
N GLY A 147 -9.18 -9.08 24.75
CA GLY A 147 -8.04 -9.45 23.92
C GLY A 147 -7.63 -10.92 24.02
N ASP A 148 -7.87 -11.59 25.15
CA ASP A 148 -7.55 -13.01 25.28
C ASP A 148 -8.53 -13.89 24.47
N ARG A 149 -9.83 -13.60 24.58
CA ARG A 149 -10.88 -14.28 23.81
C ARG A 149 -10.71 -14.04 22.30
N LEU A 150 -10.38 -12.81 21.90
CA LEU A 150 -10.09 -12.46 20.51
C LEU A 150 -8.82 -13.17 20.01
N ALA A 151 -7.77 -13.29 20.83
CA ALA A 151 -6.57 -14.03 20.46
C ALA A 151 -6.87 -15.52 20.25
N ASP A 152 -7.73 -16.10 21.08
CA ASP A 152 -8.19 -17.48 20.90
C ASP A 152 -8.99 -17.64 19.63
N LEU A 153 -9.91 -16.72 19.31
CA LEU A 153 -10.66 -16.72 18.04
C LEU A 153 -9.75 -16.58 16.82
N ILE A 154 -8.72 -15.75 16.89
CA ILE A 154 -7.72 -15.65 15.81
C ILE A 154 -7.01 -17.00 15.64
N LEU A 155 -6.62 -17.66 16.75
CA LEU A 155 -5.93 -18.94 16.72
C LEU A 155 -6.82 -20.10 16.27
N SER A 156 -8.08 -20.12 16.68
CA SER A 156 -9.04 -21.18 16.38
C SER A 156 -9.79 -20.94 15.06
N GLY A 157 -9.79 -19.73 14.51
CA GLY A 157 -10.45 -19.38 13.25
C GLY A 157 -9.45 -19.12 12.13
N VAL A 158 -8.98 -17.87 12.01
CA VAL A 158 -8.15 -17.39 10.88
C VAL A 158 -6.80 -18.11 10.80
N LEU A 159 -6.23 -18.42 11.97
CA LEU A 159 -4.96 -19.12 12.12
C LEU A 159 -5.15 -20.58 12.55
N HIS A 160 -6.35 -21.15 12.37
CA HIS A 160 -6.59 -22.56 12.67
C HIS A 160 -5.49 -23.42 12.03
N ALA A 161 -5.11 -24.46 12.76
CA ALA A 161 -4.03 -25.39 12.48
C ALA A 161 -3.92 -25.73 10.97
N GLU A 162 -5.00 -26.08 10.25
CA GLU A 162 -4.96 -26.41 8.82
C GLU A 162 -4.48 -25.29 7.86
N LEU A 163 -4.41 -24.03 8.29
CA LEU A 163 -3.99 -22.89 7.47
C LEU A 163 -2.63 -22.30 7.87
N ILE A 164 -2.29 -22.22 9.16
CA ILE A 164 -0.95 -21.79 9.62
C ILE A 164 -0.33 -22.91 10.48
N GLU A 165 -0.18 -24.09 9.87
CA GLU A 165 0.59 -25.20 10.45
C GLU A 165 2.05 -25.19 9.97
N GLY A 166 2.92 -25.78 10.79
CA GLY A 166 4.31 -26.04 10.46
C GLY A 166 5.10 -24.80 10.03
N GLU A 167 5.54 -24.80 8.78
CA GLU A 167 6.53 -23.87 8.25
C GLU A 167 5.98 -22.44 8.09
N SER A 168 4.73 -22.27 7.66
CA SER A 168 4.08 -20.95 7.47
C SER A 168 3.99 -20.16 8.77
N ARG A 169 3.73 -20.85 9.89
CA ARG A 169 3.76 -20.23 11.23
C ARG A 169 5.13 -19.72 11.57
N GLY A 170 6.15 -20.53 11.31
CA GLY A 170 7.55 -20.17 11.50
C GLY A 170 7.95 -18.96 10.64
N MET A 171 7.53 -18.92 9.37
CA MET A 171 7.79 -17.79 8.47
C MET A 171 7.17 -16.49 9.02
N PHE A 172 5.90 -16.52 9.45
CA PHE A 172 5.26 -15.34 10.01
C PHE A 172 5.93 -14.85 11.28
N GLN A 173 6.28 -15.75 12.20
CA GLN A 173 7.01 -15.39 13.43
C GLN A 173 8.39 -14.81 13.13
N LYS A 174 9.11 -15.36 12.14
CA LYS A 174 10.40 -14.82 11.70
C LYS A 174 10.24 -13.45 11.06
N ALA A 175 9.18 -13.21 10.29
CA ALA A 175 8.90 -11.89 9.73
C ALA A 175 8.69 -10.85 10.85
N LEU A 176 7.91 -11.18 11.89
CA LEU A 176 7.68 -10.31 13.05
C LEU A 176 8.95 -10.10 13.90
N ALA A 177 9.75 -11.15 14.10
CA ALA A 177 10.97 -11.07 14.90
C ALA A 177 12.09 -10.27 14.20
N MET A 178 12.06 -10.15 12.87
CA MET A 178 13.09 -9.50 12.08
C MET A 178 12.69 -8.09 11.61
N LEU A 179 11.74 -7.43 12.27
CA LEU A 179 11.29 -6.09 11.87
C LEU A 179 12.42 -5.05 11.78
N ASP A 180 13.47 -5.20 12.60
CA ASP A 180 14.68 -4.36 12.57
C ASP A 180 15.58 -4.63 11.35
N HIS A 181 15.33 -5.71 10.61
CA HIS A 181 16.02 -6.08 9.37
C HIS A 181 15.00 -6.22 8.24
N PRO A 182 14.53 -5.09 7.64
CA PRO A 182 13.39 -5.09 6.71
C PRO A 182 13.52 -6.06 5.54
N ASP A 183 14.70 -6.24 4.97
CA ASP A 183 14.94 -7.19 3.87
C ASP A 183 14.75 -8.66 4.30
N VAL A 184 15.08 -8.99 5.56
CA VAL A 184 14.89 -10.34 6.10
C VAL A 184 13.41 -10.57 6.42
N ALA A 185 12.77 -9.60 7.06
CA ALA A 185 11.34 -9.68 7.39
C ALA A 185 10.48 -9.77 6.12
N TYR A 186 10.76 -8.93 5.12
CA TYR A 186 10.09 -8.96 3.82
C TYR A 186 10.21 -10.32 3.15
N ARG A 187 11.41 -10.93 3.12
CA ARG A 187 11.59 -12.27 2.51
C ARG A 187 10.74 -13.33 3.21
N HIS A 188 10.73 -13.36 4.53
CA HIS A 188 9.89 -14.31 5.28
C HIS A 188 8.40 -14.07 5.06
N PHE A 189 7.96 -12.82 4.99
CA PHE A 189 6.57 -12.51 4.70
C PHE A 189 6.18 -12.84 3.24
N SER A 190 7.06 -12.60 2.28
CA SER A 190 6.86 -13.00 0.88
C SER A 190 6.72 -14.52 0.75
N SER A 191 7.57 -15.29 1.43
CA SER A 191 7.42 -16.75 1.50
C SER A 191 6.09 -17.17 2.16
N LEU A 192 5.66 -16.47 3.21
CA LEU A 192 4.34 -16.68 3.82
C LEU A 192 3.21 -16.44 2.81
N LEU A 193 3.27 -15.36 2.02
CA LEU A 193 2.25 -15.08 1.01
C LEU A 193 2.21 -16.15 -0.08
N ASN A 194 3.36 -16.68 -0.50
CA ASN A 194 3.40 -17.82 -1.42
C ASN A 194 2.73 -19.07 -0.83
N ALA A 195 2.88 -19.30 0.47
CA ALA A 195 2.21 -20.40 1.17
C ALA A 195 0.70 -20.12 1.40
N ILE A 196 0.27 -18.87 1.45
CA ILE A 196 -1.14 -18.48 1.57
C ILE A 196 -1.85 -18.58 0.22
N PHE A 197 -1.28 -18.00 -0.84
CA PHE A 197 -1.89 -17.90 -2.17
C PHE A 197 -1.64 -19.13 -3.03
N VAL A 198 -2.08 -20.28 -2.55
CA VAL A 198 -2.07 -21.54 -3.33
C VAL A 198 -3.32 -21.64 -4.21
N LYS A 199 -3.31 -22.58 -5.16
CA LYS A 199 -4.48 -22.87 -6.01
C LYS A 199 -5.69 -23.26 -5.13
N PRO A 200 -6.80 -22.50 -5.15
CA PRO A 200 -7.92 -22.69 -4.25
C PRO A 200 -8.81 -23.81 -4.76
N LYS A 201 -9.45 -24.55 -3.85
CA LYS A 201 -10.43 -25.59 -4.20
C LYS A 201 -11.75 -25.00 -4.68
N ASN A 202 -12.12 -23.82 -4.17
CA ASN A 202 -13.37 -23.13 -4.49
C ASN A 202 -13.23 -21.61 -4.24
N GLN A 203 -14.26 -20.83 -4.54
CA GLN A 203 -14.24 -19.37 -4.38
C GLN A 203 -14.21 -18.92 -2.91
N ALA A 204 -14.80 -19.69 -1.99
CA ALA A 204 -14.79 -19.37 -0.56
C ALA A 204 -13.37 -19.47 0.01
N GLU A 205 -12.62 -20.50 -0.36
CA GLU A 205 -11.22 -20.68 0.03
C GLU A 205 -10.34 -19.53 -0.47
N ARG A 206 -10.60 -19.03 -1.68
CA ARG A 206 -9.86 -17.86 -2.19
C ARG A 206 -10.13 -16.60 -1.35
N THR A 207 -11.38 -16.37 -0.93
CA THR A 207 -11.72 -15.24 -0.06
C THR A 207 -11.06 -15.39 1.32
N ARG A 208 -11.00 -16.62 1.85
CA ARG A 208 -10.30 -16.94 3.09
C ARG A 208 -8.79 -16.65 3.02
N GLN A 209 -8.13 -17.02 1.92
CA GLN A 209 -6.72 -16.69 1.68
C GLN A 209 -6.46 -15.17 1.69
N LEU A 210 -7.33 -14.39 1.05
CA LEU A 210 -7.25 -12.93 1.05
C LEU A 210 -7.33 -12.37 2.47
N ARG A 211 -8.39 -12.72 3.24
CA ARG A 211 -8.58 -12.26 4.63
C ARG A 211 -7.39 -12.63 5.51
N LYS A 212 -6.83 -13.82 5.33
CA LYS A 212 -5.65 -14.28 6.05
C LYS A 212 -4.41 -13.43 5.76
N ALA A 213 -4.16 -13.09 4.49
CA ALA A 213 -3.07 -12.19 4.11
C ALA A 213 -3.25 -10.80 4.73
N TYR A 214 -4.47 -10.26 4.68
CA TYR A 214 -4.81 -8.98 5.30
C TYR A 214 -4.62 -8.98 6.82
N LEU A 215 -5.05 -10.03 7.52
CA LEU A 215 -4.83 -10.14 8.97
C LEU A 215 -3.33 -10.21 9.32
N CYS A 216 -2.55 -10.99 8.56
CA CYS A 216 -1.10 -11.08 8.77
C CYS A 216 -0.41 -9.72 8.56
N LEU A 217 -0.86 -8.94 7.58
CA LEU A 217 -0.39 -7.57 7.35
C LEU A 217 -0.75 -6.64 8.51
N TRP A 218 -1.98 -6.69 9.01
CA TRP A 218 -2.43 -5.89 10.15
C TRP A 218 -1.59 -6.13 11.40
N ILE A 219 -1.36 -7.40 11.73
CA ILE A 219 -0.54 -7.79 12.88
C ILE A 219 0.89 -7.27 12.72
N LEU A 220 1.48 -7.44 11.52
CA LEU A 220 2.82 -6.95 11.23
C LEU A 220 2.90 -5.42 11.33
N PHE A 221 1.90 -4.71 10.81
CA PHE A 221 1.84 -3.25 10.86
C PHE A 221 1.83 -2.73 12.31
N VAL A 222 0.97 -3.28 13.16
CA VAL A 222 0.86 -2.82 14.56
C VAL A 222 2.17 -3.04 15.31
N TRP A 223 2.84 -4.18 15.09
CA TRP A 223 4.17 -4.43 15.64
C TRP A 223 5.23 -3.46 15.09
N ALA A 224 5.24 -3.23 13.78
CA ALA A 224 6.13 -2.29 13.12
C ALA A 224 5.95 -0.85 13.64
N ARG A 225 4.70 -0.45 13.90
CA ARG A 225 4.36 0.84 14.50
C ARG A 225 4.88 0.95 15.93
N ASP A 226 4.64 -0.05 16.77
CA ASP A 226 5.10 -0.05 18.16
C ASP A 226 6.62 -0.07 18.27
N ALA A 227 7.30 -0.79 17.39
CA ALA A 227 8.75 -0.78 17.27
C ALA A 227 9.31 0.54 16.70
N GLY A 228 8.44 1.42 16.18
CA GLY A 228 8.84 2.65 15.50
C GLY A 228 9.55 2.42 14.17
N ASN A 229 9.40 1.25 13.55
CA ASN A 229 10.03 0.88 12.27
C ASN A 229 9.01 0.37 11.25
N LEU A 230 8.49 1.30 10.43
CA LEU A 230 7.43 1.05 9.46
C LEU A 230 7.93 0.56 8.07
N ASP A 231 9.24 0.44 7.84
CA ASP A 231 9.76 0.10 6.50
C ASP A 231 9.27 -1.27 6.02
N THR A 232 9.33 -2.28 6.89
CA THR A 232 8.79 -3.61 6.61
C THR A 232 7.30 -3.56 6.31
N ALA A 233 6.52 -2.84 7.14
CA ALA A 233 5.08 -2.74 6.97
C ALA A 233 4.72 -2.10 5.63
N TYR A 234 5.44 -1.05 5.22
CA TYR A 234 5.24 -0.41 3.92
C TYR A 234 5.47 -1.40 2.77
N ARG A 235 6.65 -2.04 2.73
CA ARG A 235 7.01 -2.98 1.64
C ARG A 235 6.04 -4.16 1.58
N VAL A 236 5.68 -4.71 2.74
CA VAL A 236 4.76 -5.85 2.82
C VAL A 236 3.34 -5.44 2.43
N SER A 237 2.90 -4.23 2.77
CA SER A 237 1.57 -3.74 2.37
C SER A 237 1.43 -3.60 0.84
N GLU A 238 2.46 -3.09 0.16
CA GLU A 238 2.50 -3.10 -1.31
C GLU A 238 2.43 -4.52 -1.86
N LEU A 239 3.21 -5.45 -1.30
CA LEU A 239 3.22 -6.84 -1.75
C LEU A 239 1.83 -7.49 -1.57
N VAL A 240 1.17 -7.30 -0.42
CA VAL A 240 -0.18 -7.83 -0.20
C VAL A 240 -1.18 -7.19 -1.17
N LEU A 241 -1.08 -5.89 -1.43
CA LEU A 241 -1.93 -5.21 -2.41
C LEU A 241 -1.79 -5.82 -3.80
N LEU A 242 -0.54 -5.99 -4.26
CA LEU A 242 -0.22 -6.57 -5.57
C LEU A 242 -0.69 -8.03 -5.69
N ARG A 243 -0.39 -8.88 -4.70
CA ARG A 243 -0.80 -10.30 -4.70
C ARG A 243 -2.31 -10.50 -4.55
N SER A 244 -3.02 -9.53 -3.97
CA SER A 244 -4.48 -9.59 -3.83
C SER A 244 -5.22 -9.19 -5.12
N TRP A 245 -4.63 -8.27 -5.91
CA TRP A 245 -5.28 -7.69 -7.09
C TRP A 245 -5.88 -8.74 -8.07
N PRO A 246 -5.14 -9.78 -8.52
CA PRO A 246 -5.66 -10.76 -9.48
C PRO A 246 -6.92 -11.49 -9.02
N HIS A 247 -7.16 -11.52 -7.71
CA HIS A 247 -8.27 -12.20 -7.08
C HIS A 247 -9.47 -11.28 -6.83
N CYS A 248 -9.26 -9.97 -6.86
CA CYS A 248 -10.25 -8.92 -6.65
C CYS A 248 -10.67 -8.23 -7.96
N ASP A 249 -9.88 -8.37 -9.04
CA ASP A 249 -10.19 -7.84 -10.37
C ASP A 249 -11.58 -8.29 -10.86
N ILE A 250 -12.50 -7.32 -10.98
CA ILE A 250 -13.89 -7.58 -11.37
C ILE A 250 -14.01 -8.06 -12.81
N THR A 251 -13.02 -7.80 -13.67
CA THR A 251 -13.03 -8.26 -15.05
C THR A 251 -12.84 -9.78 -15.14
N ARG A 252 -12.27 -10.38 -14.09
CA ARG A 252 -12.08 -11.83 -13.94
C ARG A 252 -13.18 -12.52 -13.12
N LEU A 253 -14.08 -11.75 -12.49
CA LEU A 253 -15.11 -12.25 -11.59
C LEU A 253 -16.51 -12.12 -12.19
N ARG A 254 -17.35 -13.15 -11.99
CA ARG A 254 -18.78 -13.06 -12.30
C ARG A 254 -19.45 -12.08 -11.33
N LYS A 255 -20.35 -11.24 -11.83
CA LYS A 255 -21.15 -10.33 -11.01
C LYS A 255 -21.93 -11.11 -9.95
N GLY A 256 -21.82 -10.70 -8.70
CA GLY A 256 -22.48 -11.34 -7.56
C GLY A 256 -21.87 -10.95 -6.20
N PRO A 257 -22.37 -11.54 -5.11
CA PRO A 257 -21.93 -11.21 -3.74
C PRO A 257 -20.42 -11.39 -3.53
N THR A 258 -19.83 -12.46 -4.07
CA THR A 258 -18.38 -12.73 -3.96
C THR A 258 -17.51 -11.66 -4.61
N GLN A 259 -17.98 -11.05 -5.70
CA GLN A 259 -17.26 -9.95 -6.36
C GLN A 259 -17.24 -8.71 -5.48
N GLN A 260 -18.38 -8.35 -4.89
CA GLN A 260 -18.50 -7.21 -3.98
C GLN A 260 -17.64 -7.41 -2.73
N GLU A 261 -17.68 -8.61 -2.16
CA GLU A 261 -16.90 -8.99 -1.00
C GLU A 261 -15.38 -8.85 -1.25
N ARG A 262 -14.88 -9.35 -2.37
CA ARG A 262 -13.44 -9.26 -2.68
C ARG A 262 -12.99 -7.85 -3.03
N MET A 263 -13.85 -7.06 -3.66
CA MET A 263 -13.55 -5.65 -3.87
C MET A 263 -13.46 -4.90 -2.54
N ALA A 264 -14.42 -5.13 -1.63
CA ALA A 264 -14.36 -4.57 -0.29
C ALA A 264 -13.08 -4.99 0.46
N HIS A 265 -12.64 -6.23 0.31
CA HIS A 265 -11.36 -6.68 0.86
C HIS A 265 -10.17 -5.94 0.23
N PHE A 266 -10.17 -5.73 -1.08
CA PHE A 266 -9.12 -4.95 -1.74
C PHE A 266 -9.08 -3.52 -1.22
N ASP A 267 -10.24 -2.89 -1.05
CA ASP A 267 -10.36 -1.55 -0.47
C ASP A 267 -9.81 -1.50 0.96
N GLN A 268 -10.05 -2.53 1.79
CA GLN A 268 -9.47 -2.62 3.14
C GLN A 268 -7.93 -2.71 3.10
N VAL A 269 -7.36 -3.53 2.22
CA VAL A 269 -5.89 -3.64 2.05
C VAL A 269 -5.31 -2.31 1.59
N LEU A 270 -5.96 -1.65 0.62
CA LEU A 270 -5.54 -0.34 0.12
C LEU A 270 -5.60 0.72 1.23
N GLN A 271 -6.69 0.80 1.98
CA GLN A 271 -6.81 1.73 3.11
C GLN A 271 -5.69 1.54 4.13
N LEU A 272 -5.38 0.28 4.47
CA LEU A 272 -4.27 -0.02 5.38
C LEU A 272 -2.92 0.41 4.78
N HIS A 273 -2.68 0.17 3.48
CA HIS A 273 -1.49 0.67 2.80
C HIS A 273 -1.37 2.20 2.87
N ILE A 274 -2.47 2.93 2.66
CA ILE A 274 -2.50 4.41 2.75
C ILE A 274 -2.20 4.89 4.18
N ILE A 275 -2.71 4.22 5.21
CA ILE A 275 -2.39 4.51 6.61
C ILE A 275 -0.90 4.31 6.88
N ILE A 276 -0.35 3.15 6.49
CA ILE A 276 1.07 2.82 6.67
C ILE A 276 1.96 3.84 5.94
N ALA A 277 1.62 4.18 4.70
CA ALA A 277 2.33 5.15 3.89
C ALA A 277 2.29 6.54 4.50
N HIS A 278 1.14 6.98 5.03
CA HIS A 278 1.02 8.28 5.70
C HIS A 278 1.91 8.35 6.95
N LEU A 279 1.82 7.36 7.83
CA LEU A 279 2.62 7.30 9.05
C LEU A 279 4.13 7.31 8.76
N LEU A 280 4.58 6.55 7.75
CA LEU A 280 5.99 6.50 7.37
C LEU A 280 6.45 7.77 6.65
N LEU A 281 5.76 8.16 5.58
CA LEU A 281 6.27 9.13 4.62
C LEU A 281 5.91 10.57 5.02
N VAL A 282 4.72 10.78 5.59
CA VAL A 282 4.23 12.11 5.94
C VAL A 282 4.55 12.45 7.38
N GLU A 283 4.17 11.61 8.35
CA GLU A 283 4.37 11.93 9.77
C GLU A 283 5.83 11.73 10.22
N LYS A 284 6.46 10.63 9.82
CA LYS A 284 7.82 10.31 10.27
C LYS A 284 8.91 10.99 9.44
N ILE A 285 8.80 10.99 8.10
CA ILE A 285 9.82 11.55 7.20
C ILE A 285 9.54 13.04 6.87
N GLY A 286 8.27 13.38 6.59
CA GLY A 286 7.85 14.72 6.17
C GLY A 286 8.40 15.89 7.00
N PRO A 287 8.45 15.84 8.36
CA PRO A 287 8.94 16.94 9.19
C PRO A 287 10.44 17.26 9.05
N PHE A 288 11.17 16.48 8.25
CA PHE A 288 12.60 16.66 7.98
C PHE A 288 12.88 16.95 6.50
N ALA A 289 11.86 16.96 5.63
CA ALA A 289 12.05 17.08 4.19
C ALA A 289 12.62 18.43 3.75
N ASP A 290 12.36 19.52 4.47
CA ASP A 290 12.85 20.87 4.16
C ASP A 290 14.19 21.21 4.85
N LYS A 291 14.67 20.32 5.74
CA LYS A 291 15.92 20.53 6.47
C LYS A 291 17.09 20.05 5.63
N HIS A 292 17.94 20.99 5.25
CA HIS A 292 19.11 20.73 4.42
C HIS A 292 19.94 19.55 4.96
N TYR A 293 20.15 18.53 4.11
CA TYR A 293 20.82 17.26 4.42
C TYR A 293 20.25 16.42 5.58
N ALA A 294 19.14 16.77 6.23
CA ALA A 294 18.63 16.01 7.36
C ALA A 294 18.28 14.56 6.98
N LEU A 295 17.60 14.38 5.84
CA LEU A 295 17.27 13.05 5.32
C LEU A 295 18.52 12.30 4.86
N SER A 296 19.47 12.98 4.21
CA SER A 296 20.76 12.38 3.83
C SER A 296 21.52 11.84 5.05
N MET A 297 21.55 12.61 6.15
CA MET A 297 22.18 12.20 7.41
C MET A 297 21.41 11.07 8.12
N ALA A 298 20.08 11.06 8.01
CA ALA A 298 19.22 10.04 8.60
C ALA A 298 19.42 8.64 8.00
N VAL A 299 19.94 8.54 6.77
CA VAL A 299 20.38 7.26 6.18
C VAL A 299 21.47 6.59 7.03
N ASN A 300 22.21 7.38 7.82
CA ASN A 300 23.25 6.91 8.72
C ASN A 300 24.34 6.06 8.01
N SER A 301 24.63 6.42 6.76
CA SER A 301 25.75 5.87 6.00
C SER A 301 26.77 6.95 5.69
N ARG A 302 28.04 6.55 5.62
CA ARG A 302 29.15 7.39 5.14
C ARG A 302 29.31 7.33 3.63
N ASN A 303 28.58 6.46 2.93
CA ASN A 303 28.68 6.30 1.49
C ASN A 303 27.57 7.06 0.75
N ALA A 304 27.97 7.86 -0.24
CA ALA A 304 27.04 8.62 -1.07
C ALA A 304 26.10 7.71 -1.89
N VAL A 305 26.53 6.48 -2.23
CA VAL A 305 25.71 5.47 -2.92
C VAL A 305 24.50 5.08 -2.08
N ASP A 306 24.71 4.80 -0.79
CA ASP A 306 23.63 4.43 0.12
C ASP A 306 22.62 5.56 0.28
N ILE A 307 23.12 6.80 0.40
CA ILE A 307 22.29 8.00 0.49
C ILE A 307 21.46 8.18 -0.78
N ASN A 308 22.10 8.04 -1.96
CA ASN A 308 21.43 8.16 -3.24
C ASN A 308 20.28 7.13 -3.37
N ILE A 309 20.58 5.85 -3.11
CA ILE A 309 19.59 4.77 -3.17
C ILE A 309 18.43 5.04 -2.22
N ALA A 310 18.71 5.33 -0.94
CA ALA A 310 17.69 5.55 0.06
C ALA A 310 16.77 6.75 -0.27
N LEU A 311 17.35 7.85 -0.77
CA LEU A 311 16.57 9.04 -1.10
C LEU A 311 15.75 8.88 -2.38
N PHE A 312 16.29 8.23 -3.43
CA PHE A 312 15.49 7.91 -4.62
C PHE A 312 14.34 6.97 -4.26
N GLU A 313 14.58 5.91 -3.50
CA GLU A 313 13.50 5.03 -3.03
C GLU A 313 12.43 5.80 -2.25
N THR A 314 12.83 6.70 -1.35
CA THR A 314 11.90 7.51 -0.56
C THR A 314 11.09 8.46 -1.46
N LEU A 315 11.72 9.08 -2.46
CA LEU A 315 11.04 9.91 -3.46
C LEU A 315 10.00 9.11 -4.24
N GLY A 316 10.33 7.90 -4.69
CA GLY A 316 9.41 7.02 -5.39
C GLY A 316 8.20 6.63 -4.53
N ARG A 317 8.43 6.32 -3.24
CA ARG A 317 7.38 5.97 -2.28
C ARG A 317 6.45 7.15 -1.97
N LEU A 318 7.00 8.34 -1.76
CA LEU A 318 6.23 9.59 -1.61
C LEU A 318 5.37 9.85 -2.85
N SER A 319 5.99 9.76 -4.03
CA SER A 319 5.31 10.00 -5.29
C SER A 319 4.15 9.01 -5.51
N LEU A 320 4.38 7.73 -5.22
CA LEU A 320 3.35 6.69 -5.32
C LEU A 320 2.21 6.91 -4.32
N HIS A 321 2.51 7.34 -3.09
CA HIS A 321 1.49 7.68 -2.11
C HIS A 321 0.61 8.85 -2.57
N GLY A 322 1.22 9.91 -3.11
CA GLY A 322 0.49 11.05 -3.69
C GLY A 322 -0.40 10.64 -4.88
N LEU A 323 0.09 9.72 -5.73
CA LEU A 323 -0.68 9.20 -6.87
C LEU A 323 -1.88 8.35 -6.43
N TRP A 324 -1.75 7.60 -5.34
CA TRP A 324 -2.87 6.90 -4.74
C TRP A 324 -3.92 7.87 -4.19
N LEU A 325 -3.51 8.90 -3.46
CA LEU A 325 -4.41 9.94 -2.93
C LEU A 325 -5.14 10.68 -4.06
N ASP A 326 -4.43 11.03 -5.15
CA ASP A 326 -5.05 11.61 -6.34
C ASP A 326 -6.09 10.69 -6.98
N ALA A 327 -5.79 9.39 -7.11
CA ALA A 327 -6.76 8.43 -7.64
C ALA A 327 -8.00 8.27 -6.75
N ILE A 328 -7.83 8.26 -5.42
CA ILE A 328 -8.95 8.19 -4.46
C ILE A 328 -9.77 9.49 -4.47
N SER A 329 -9.14 10.63 -4.77
CA SER A 329 -9.85 11.91 -4.89
C SER A 329 -10.86 11.96 -6.05
N ALA A 330 -10.82 11.01 -7.00
CA ALA A 330 -11.78 10.90 -8.09
C ALA A 330 -13.13 10.27 -7.68
N THR A 331 -13.37 10.07 -6.39
CA THR A 331 -14.62 9.48 -5.85
C THR A 331 -15.81 10.45 -5.92
N ARG A 332 -17.03 9.92 -5.75
CA ARG A 332 -18.28 10.72 -5.86
C ARG A 332 -18.55 11.62 -4.64
N ASP A 333 -17.99 11.29 -3.49
CA ASP A 333 -18.13 12.10 -2.28
C ASP A 333 -17.21 13.31 -2.38
N LYS A 334 -17.79 14.50 -2.57
CA LYS A 334 -17.03 15.73 -2.81
C LYS A 334 -16.17 16.15 -1.62
N VAL A 335 -16.62 15.92 -0.38
CA VAL A 335 -15.88 16.35 0.81
C VAL A 335 -14.66 15.46 1.00
N PHE A 336 -14.89 14.14 0.96
CA PHE A 336 -13.80 13.16 1.03
C PHE A 336 -12.82 13.30 -0.15
N ALA A 337 -13.33 13.53 -1.36
CA ALA A 337 -12.51 13.79 -2.54
C ALA A 337 -11.61 15.01 -2.36
N GLN A 338 -12.14 16.11 -1.85
CA GLN A 338 -11.38 17.33 -1.59
C GLN A 338 -10.27 17.10 -0.55
N GLU A 339 -10.58 16.40 0.55
CA GLU A 339 -9.59 16.06 1.59
C GLU A 339 -8.44 15.22 1.02
N MET A 340 -8.73 14.19 0.22
CA MET A 340 -7.69 13.36 -0.40
C MET A 340 -6.87 14.14 -1.44
N SER A 341 -7.51 15.07 -2.16
CA SER A 341 -6.85 15.96 -3.10
C SER A 341 -5.85 16.88 -2.40
N GLU A 342 -6.24 17.50 -1.27
CA GLU A 342 -5.37 18.35 -0.45
C GLU A 342 -4.18 17.56 0.11
N ARG A 343 -4.43 16.36 0.64
CA ARG A 343 -3.35 15.47 1.10
C ARG A 343 -2.38 15.08 -0.01
N ALA A 344 -2.86 14.92 -1.26
CA ALA A 344 -1.98 14.65 -2.40
C ALA A 344 -1.06 15.85 -2.71
N ASP A 345 -1.55 17.08 -2.56
CA ASP A 345 -0.75 18.29 -2.72
C ASP A 345 0.27 18.45 -1.59
N ASP A 346 -0.09 18.13 -0.34
CA ASP A 346 0.84 18.11 0.79
C ASP A 346 2.00 17.12 0.57
N VAL A 347 1.69 15.93 0.03
CA VAL A 347 2.70 14.92 -0.30
C VAL A 347 3.64 15.40 -1.41
N LEU A 348 3.10 16.08 -2.44
CA LEU A 348 3.93 16.68 -3.49
C LEU A 348 4.83 17.79 -2.91
N ASP A 349 4.33 18.60 -1.98
CA ASP A 349 5.12 19.63 -1.31
C ASP A 349 6.27 19.02 -0.48
N ILE A 350 6.04 17.91 0.21
CA ILE A 350 7.08 17.15 0.91
C ILE A 350 8.14 16.67 -0.08
N ALA A 351 7.74 16.10 -1.22
CA ALA A 351 8.68 15.62 -2.24
C ALA A 351 9.52 16.77 -2.82
N ILE A 352 8.92 17.92 -3.12
CA ILE A 352 9.64 19.12 -3.62
C ILE A 352 10.61 19.66 -2.57
N LYS A 353 10.20 19.76 -1.30
CA LYS A 353 11.07 20.15 -0.19
C LYS A 353 12.27 19.21 -0.07
N MET A 354 12.02 17.90 -0.13
CA MET A 354 13.07 16.87 -0.10
C MET A 354 14.08 17.03 -1.23
N LEU A 355 13.63 17.29 -2.47
CA LEU A 355 14.50 17.56 -3.61
C LEU A 355 15.41 18.77 -3.36
N ASN A 356 14.82 19.88 -2.94
CA ASN A 356 15.53 21.14 -2.69
C ASN A 356 16.56 21.02 -1.56
N ALA A 357 16.27 20.22 -0.53
CA ALA A 357 17.13 20.02 0.63
C ALA A 357 18.23 18.96 0.41
N ASN A 358 18.16 18.15 -0.66
CA ASN A 358 19.06 17.01 -0.90
C ASN A 358 19.53 16.96 -2.38
N PRO A 359 20.57 17.72 -2.75
CA PRO A 359 21.13 17.78 -4.12
C PRO A 359 21.51 16.43 -4.76
N VAL A 360 21.76 15.39 -3.97
CA VAL A 360 22.08 14.04 -4.46
C VAL A 360 20.96 13.45 -5.34
N LEU A 361 19.72 13.91 -5.18
CA LEU A 361 18.58 13.52 -6.03
C LEU A 361 18.69 14.05 -7.47
N CYS A 362 19.58 15.01 -7.75
CA CYS A 362 19.87 15.48 -9.11
C CYS A 362 20.91 14.61 -9.85
N SER A 363 21.48 13.60 -9.20
CA SER A 363 22.57 12.77 -9.75
C SER A 363 22.26 11.28 -9.57
N PRO A 364 21.33 10.71 -10.34
CA PRO A 364 20.98 9.29 -10.26
C PRO A 364 22.18 8.40 -10.59
N ILE A 365 22.49 7.43 -9.71
CA ILE A 365 23.59 6.46 -9.93
C ILE A 365 23.16 5.17 -10.64
N ARG A 366 21.85 4.92 -10.72
CA ARG A 366 21.25 3.77 -11.39
C ARG A 366 20.31 4.23 -12.49
N ASP A 367 20.36 3.54 -13.62
CA ASP A 367 19.48 3.79 -14.75
C ASP A 367 18.00 3.49 -14.40
N ASP A 368 17.76 2.51 -13.52
CA ASP A 368 16.40 2.17 -13.11
C ASP A 368 15.75 3.19 -12.16
N PHE A 369 16.45 4.24 -11.72
CA PHE A 369 15.83 5.41 -11.06
C PHE A 369 14.93 6.24 -11.99
N ALA A 370 14.91 5.93 -13.28
CA ALA A 370 13.85 6.38 -14.18
C ALA A 370 12.45 6.03 -13.64
N ILE A 371 12.31 4.95 -12.86
CA ILE A 371 11.04 4.55 -12.23
C ILE A 371 10.59 5.60 -11.21
N GLU A 372 11.44 5.92 -10.23
CA GLU A 372 11.17 6.94 -9.22
C GLU A 372 10.83 8.30 -9.84
N LEU A 373 11.60 8.70 -10.86
CA LEU A 373 11.39 9.96 -11.57
C LEU A 373 10.09 9.97 -12.37
N ALA A 374 9.73 8.85 -13.01
CA ALA A 374 8.45 8.72 -13.68
C ALA A 374 7.28 8.92 -12.72
N LEU A 375 7.34 8.32 -11.53
CA LEU A 375 6.32 8.51 -10.49
C LEU A 375 6.24 9.98 -10.04
N PHE A 376 7.39 10.61 -9.78
CA PHE A 376 7.44 11.99 -9.31
C PHE A 376 6.91 12.99 -10.35
N MET A 377 7.39 12.89 -11.59
CA MET A 377 6.94 13.78 -12.67
C MET A 377 5.47 13.53 -13.00
N ARG A 378 4.99 12.28 -12.92
CA ARG A 378 3.58 11.94 -13.08
C ARG A 378 2.72 12.55 -11.97
N LEU A 379 3.17 12.54 -10.72
CA LEU A 379 2.48 13.20 -9.61
C LEU A 379 2.37 14.70 -9.88
N ALA A 380 3.47 15.37 -10.18
CA ALA A 380 3.46 16.80 -10.50
C ALA A 380 2.53 17.13 -11.69
N ALA A 381 2.44 16.23 -12.69
CA ALA A 381 1.52 16.36 -13.81
C ALA A 381 0.04 16.23 -13.41
N VAL A 382 -0.37 15.19 -12.67
CA VAL A 382 -1.79 15.05 -12.25
C VAL A 382 -2.24 16.20 -11.37
N ARG A 383 -1.31 16.78 -10.59
CA ARG A 383 -1.61 17.92 -9.72
C ARG A 383 -1.58 19.27 -10.46
N GLY A 384 -1.25 19.29 -11.76
CA GLY A 384 -1.16 20.53 -12.53
C GLY A 384 0.01 21.44 -12.11
N ARG A 385 1.05 20.88 -11.50
CA ARG A 385 2.17 21.61 -10.87
C ARG A 385 3.53 21.31 -11.53
N LEU A 386 3.54 20.91 -12.80
CA LEU A 386 4.79 20.65 -13.54
C LEU A 386 5.76 21.83 -13.55
N ALA A 387 5.25 23.06 -13.60
CA ALA A 387 6.08 24.26 -13.54
C ALA A 387 6.95 24.31 -12.27
N ASN A 388 6.45 23.78 -11.14
CA ASN A 388 7.16 23.78 -9.86
C ASN A 388 8.36 22.83 -9.82
N VAL A 389 8.42 21.86 -10.76
CA VAL A 389 9.45 20.82 -10.80
C VAL A 389 10.27 20.85 -12.08
N ALA A 390 10.00 21.80 -12.99
CA ALA A 390 10.69 21.92 -14.26
C ALA A 390 12.20 22.15 -14.10
N ASP A 391 12.61 22.97 -13.11
CA ASP A 391 14.04 23.22 -12.87
C ASP A 391 14.78 21.99 -12.35
N TYR A 392 14.08 21.06 -11.69
CA TYR A 392 14.67 19.80 -11.25
C TYR A 392 15.06 18.91 -12.43
N ILE A 393 14.17 18.71 -13.40
CA ILE A 393 14.49 17.88 -14.58
C ILE A 393 15.54 18.55 -15.48
N ARG A 394 15.54 19.89 -15.56
CA ARG A 394 16.60 20.68 -16.22
C ARG A 394 17.95 20.49 -15.53
N GLY A 395 17.99 20.61 -14.20
CA GLY A 395 19.23 20.39 -13.44
C GLY A 395 19.75 18.97 -13.61
N MET A 396 18.85 17.97 -13.56
CA MET A 396 19.22 16.57 -13.78
C MET A 396 19.81 16.33 -15.17
N SER A 397 19.25 16.93 -16.23
CA SER A 397 19.79 16.75 -17.59
C SER A 397 21.20 17.31 -17.73
N GLU A 398 21.49 18.44 -17.09
CA GLU A 398 22.84 19.01 -17.02
C GLU A 398 23.82 18.06 -16.30
N HIS A 399 23.42 17.51 -15.14
CA HIS A 399 24.22 16.54 -14.41
C HIS A 399 24.51 15.28 -15.24
N LEU A 400 23.50 14.76 -15.93
CA LEU A 400 23.64 13.60 -16.82
C LEU A 400 24.58 13.90 -17.99
N CYS A 401 24.48 15.07 -18.62
CA CYS A 401 25.41 15.48 -19.68
C CYS A 401 26.85 15.54 -19.16
N ASN A 402 27.07 16.23 -18.03
CA ASN A 402 28.38 16.37 -17.43
C ASN A 402 28.96 15.00 -17.04
N GLY A 403 28.14 14.12 -16.49
CA GLY A 403 28.56 12.78 -16.08
C GLY A 403 29.04 11.91 -17.25
N LEU A 404 28.40 12.03 -18.42
CA LEU A 404 28.86 11.37 -19.65
C LEU A 404 30.16 11.98 -20.18
N MET A 405 30.24 13.32 -20.24
CA MET A 405 31.42 14.02 -20.76
C MET A 405 32.67 13.74 -19.93
N ASP A 406 32.53 13.79 -18.60
CA ASP A 406 33.63 13.59 -17.66
C ASP A 406 33.86 12.11 -17.31
N ARG A 407 32.95 11.23 -17.75
CA ARG A 407 32.90 9.80 -17.38
C ARG A 407 32.96 9.58 -15.87
N LYS A 408 32.14 10.36 -15.14
CA LYS A 408 32.00 10.30 -13.68
C LYS A 408 30.52 10.42 -13.31
N HIS A 409 30.08 9.66 -12.30
CA HIS A 409 28.71 9.78 -11.77
C HIS A 409 27.61 9.61 -12.84
N TYR A 410 27.90 8.88 -13.92
CA TYR A 410 26.87 8.49 -14.88
C TYR A 410 26.10 7.28 -14.32
N PRO A 411 24.78 7.21 -14.54
CA PRO A 411 23.97 6.06 -14.15
C PRO A 411 24.38 4.80 -14.92
N ILE A 412 24.27 3.65 -14.25
CA ILE A 412 24.53 2.33 -14.84
C ILE A 412 23.27 1.44 -14.83
N PRO A 413 23.13 0.47 -15.76
CA PRO A 413 21.99 -0.43 -15.82
C PRO A 413 22.01 -1.51 -14.72
N LYS A 414 23.14 -1.68 -14.02
CA LYS A 414 23.27 -2.66 -12.95
C LYS A 414 22.53 -2.20 -11.69
N THR A 415 21.88 -3.15 -11.02
CA THR A 415 21.10 -2.91 -9.79
C THR A 415 21.65 -3.63 -8.57
N ASP A 416 22.60 -4.56 -8.74
CA ASP A 416 23.28 -5.21 -7.63
C ASP A 416 24.07 -4.17 -6.82
N TYR A 417 23.90 -4.21 -5.51
CA TYR A 417 24.49 -3.23 -4.61
C TYR A 417 26.01 -3.14 -4.73
N ARG A 418 26.71 -4.28 -4.89
CA ARG A 418 28.17 -4.30 -4.97
C ARG A 418 28.67 -3.70 -6.26
N ASP A 419 27.98 -3.98 -7.36
CA ASP A 419 28.29 -3.39 -8.66
C ASP A 419 28.13 -1.86 -8.66
N VAL A 420 27.04 -1.36 -8.06
CA VAL A 420 26.77 0.08 -7.95
C VAL A 420 27.78 0.76 -7.01
N LEU A 421 28.12 0.11 -5.90
CA LEU A 421 29.11 0.62 -4.94
C LEU A 421 30.52 0.75 -5.55
N ALA A 422 30.89 -0.18 -6.41
CA ALA A 422 32.19 -0.22 -7.06
C ALA A 422 32.27 0.70 -8.29
N HIS A 423 31.19 1.39 -8.66
CA HIS A 423 31.12 2.19 -9.87
C HIS A 423 31.72 3.59 -9.69
N PRO A 424 32.63 4.05 -10.58
CA PRO A 424 33.27 3.31 -11.67
C PRO A 424 34.45 2.44 -11.19
N GLY A 425 34.52 1.20 -11.68
CA GLY A 425 35.59 0.25 -11.34
C GLY A 425 36.94 0.61 -11.97
N ASP A 426 36.91 1.16 -13.18
CA ASP A 426 38.06 1.76 -13.86
C ASP A 426 37.59 2.82 -14.88
N ARG A 427 38.53 3.45 -15.61
CA ARG A 427 38.26 4.55 -16.57
C ARG A 427 38.49 4.17 -18.04
N SER A 428 38.55 2.89 -18.36
CA SER A 428 38.72 2.41 -19.73
C SER A 428 37.47 2.66 -20.58
N ASP A 429 37.66 2.72 -21.90
CA ASP A 429 36.54 2.78 -22.85
C ASP A 429 35.65 1.54 -22.73
N ALA A 430 36.24 0.35 -22.58
CA ALA A 430 35.49 -0.90 -22.42
C ALA A 430 34.58 -0.90 -21.18
N TYR A 431 35.09 -0.42 -20.03
CA TYR A 431 34.26 -0.29 -18.82
C TYR A 431 33.12 0.70 -19.03
N PHE A 432 33.41 1.85 -19.64
CA PHE A 432 32.41 2.85 -19.94
C PHE A 432 31.33 2.30 -20.87
N GLU A 433 31.71 1.66 -21.98
CA GLU A 433 30.80 1.07 -22.95
C GLU A 433 29.90 0.01 -22.35
N GLU A 434 30.45 -0.94 -21.59
CA GLU A 434 29.67 -2.00 -20.95
C GLU A 434 28.66 -1.44 -19.93
N ASN A 435 29.08 -0.45 -19.13
CA ASN A 435 28.22 0.14 -18.09
C ASN A 435 27.30 1.26 -18.62
N THR A 436 27.35 1.55 -19.91
CA THR A 436 26.42 2.48 -20.60
C THR A 436 25.80 1.84 -21.85
N ARG A 437 25.80 0.51 -21.94
CA ARG A 437 25.35 -0.25 -23.12
C ARG A 437 23.88 -0.04 -23.46
N ALA A 438 23.05 0.17 -22.44
CA ALA A 438 21.64 0.48 -22.61
C ALA A 438 21.16 1.40 -21.48
N GLY A 439 20.16 2.24 -21.79
CA GLY A 439 19.62 3.18 -20.81
C GLY A 439 18.15 3.51 -21.04
N ILE A 440 17.37 3.50 -19.96
CA ILE A 440 15.98 4.01 -19.92
C ILE A 440 15.90 5.43 -19.35
N LEU A 441 16.85 5.81 -18.48
CA LEU A 441 16.83 7.09 -17.76
C LEU A 441 17.06 8.28 -18.69
N TYR A 442 18.06 8.19 -19.57
CA TYR A 442 18.34 9.24 -20.53
C TYR A 442 17.15 9.48 -21.47
N THR A 443 16.52 8.40 -21.93
CA THR A 443 15.30 8.44 -22.75
C THR A 443 14.16 9.11 -21.99
N PHE A 444 13.97 8.76 -20.72
CA PHE A 444 12.97 9.37 -19.86
C PHE A 444 13.19 10.88 -19.66
N VAL A 445 14.41 11.30 -19.33
CA VAL A 445 14.74 12.72 -19.11
C VAL A 445 14.56 13.52 -20.39
N LEU A 446 15.03 12.99 -21.52
CA LEU A 446 14.82 13.58 -22.85
C LEU A 446 13.33 13.73 -23.17
N ALA A 447 12.52 12.69 -22.89
CA ALA A 447 11.07 12.73 -23.09
C ALA A 447 10.41 13.85 -22.26
N TRP A 448 10.80 13.99 -21.00
CA TRP A 448 10.22 15.01 -20.12
C TRP A 448 10.67 16.43 -20.41
N LEU A 449 11.92 16.65 -20.86
CA LEU A 449 12.38 17.97 -21.31
C LEU A 449 11.52 18.49 -22.48
N GLU A 450 11.20 17.61 -23.42
CA GLU A 450 10.32 17.93 -24.55
C GLU A 450 8.87 18.17 -24.10
N MET A 451 8.35 17.37 -23.18
CA MET A 451 7.01 17.57 -22.62
C MET A 451 6.86 18.90 -21.88
N ILE A 452 7.92 19.41 -21.24
CA ILE A 452 7.91 20.74 -20.61
C ILE A 452 8.30 21.88 -21.58
N GLY A 453 8.56 21.56 -22.86
CA GLY A 453 8.88 22.51 -23.92
C GLY A 453 10.32 23.03 -23.94
N ASP A 454 11.25 22.42 -23.22
CA ASP A 454 12.66 22.84 -23.15
C ASP A 454 13.49 22.17 -24.26
N LYS A 455 13.24 22.62 -25.50
CA LYS A 455 13.88 22.08 -26.73
C LYS A 455 15.39 22.28 -26.77
N GLU A 456 15.89 23.31 -26.12
CA GLU A 456 17.34 23.59 -26.08
C GLU A 456 18.06 22.51 -25.28
N ARG A 457 17.56 22.19 -24.08
CA ARG A 457 18.17 21.18 -23.22
C ARG A 457 17.94 19.76 -23.73
N SER A 458 16.80 19.47 -24.34
CA SER A 458 16.56 18.15 -24.95
C SER A 458 17.54 17.88 -26.08
N GLU A 459 17.77 18.86 -26.97
CA GLU A 459 18.73 18.74 -28.06
C GLU A 459 20.18 18.70 -27.56
N ARG A 460 20.50 19.45 -26.50
CA ARG A 460 21.81 19.34 -25.84
C ARG A 460 22.05 17.95 -25.25
N LEU A 461 21.05 17.36 -24.59
CA LEU A 461 21.16 16.00 -24.06
C LEU A 461 21.32 14.98 -25.19
N ARG A 462 20.51 15.08 -26.24
CA ARG A 462 20.61 14.23 -27.44
C ARG A 462 21.99 14.31 -28.09
N SER A 463 22.49 15.51 -28.36
CA SER A 463 23.81 15.71 -28.98
C SER A 463 24.96 15.20 -28.09
N THR A 464 24.83 15.34 -26.77
CA THR A 464 25.79 14.77 -25.81
C THR A 464 25.79 13.24 -25.87
N LEU A 465 24.62 12.60 -25.91
CA LEU A 465 24.49 11.14 -26.05
C LEU A 465 25.13 10.64 -27.34
N LEU A 466 24.79 11.25 -28.49
CA LEU A 466 25.34 10.87 -29.79
C LEU A 466 26.86 11.06 -29.88
N LYS A 467 27.42 12.04 -29.16
CA LYS A 467 28.86 12.32 -29.18
C LYS A 467 29.66 11.44 -28.22
N TYR A 468 29.16 11.26 -26.99
CA TYR A 468 29.94 10.65 -25.91
C TYR A 468 29.55 9.20 -25.62
N ALA A 469 28.33 8.77 -25.98
CA ALA A 469 27.87 7.40 -25.82
C ALA A 469 27.10 6.88 -27.07
N PRO A 470 27.68 6.96 -28.28
CA PRO A 470 27.01 6.54 -29.52
C PRO A 470 26.65 5.05 -29.56
N HIS A 471 27.29 4.23 -28.72
CA HIS A 471 27.03 2.79 -28.57
C HIS A 471 25.81 2.48 -27.67
N MET A 472 25.29 3.46 -26.92
CA MET A 472 24.19 3.25 -25.99
C MET A 472 22.89 2.90 -26.72
N THR A 473 22.28 1.79 -26.35
CA THR A 473 20.93 1.43 -26.79
C THR A 473 19.90 2.13 -25.92
N HIS A 474 19.25 3.15 -26.48
CA HIS A 474 18.10 3.81 -25.88
C HIS A 474 16.85 2.95 -26.04
N GLN A 475 16.12 2.73 -24.95
CA GLN A 475 14.99 1.81 -24.96
C GLN A 475 13.86 2.22 -24.01
N ILE A 476 12.67 1.68 -24.28
CA ILE A 476 11.50 1.72 -23.39
C ILE A 476 10.95 0.31 -23.21
N TRP A 477 10.10 0.14 -22.20
CA TRP A 477 9.36 -1.09 -21.96
C TRP A 477 7.85 -0.85 -22.05
N ILE A 478 7.13 -1.81 -22.61
CA ILE A 478 5.68 -1.75 -22.82
C ILE A 478 5.04 -3.07 -22.36
N PRO A 479 3.93 -3.04 -21.61
CA PRO A 479 3.14 -4.22 -21.30
C PRO A 479 2.68 -4.98 -22.54
N ASP A 480 2.80 -6.30 -22.50
CA ASP A 480 2.29 -7.22 -23.50
C ASP A 480 1.03 -7.96 -23.03
N GLY A 481 0.60 -8.98 -23.78
CA GLY A 481 -0.58 -9.76 -23.44
C GLY A 481 -0.42 -10.66 -22.20
N GLN A 482 0.81 -10.95 -21.75
CA GLN A 482 1.06 -11.81 -20.58
C GLN A 482 1.20 -11.01 -19.29
N THR A 483 1.51 -9.72 -19.41
CA THR A 483 1.82 -8.82 -18.29
C THR A 483 0.77 -8.89 -17.18
N ASP A 484 -0.52 -8.78 -17.49
CA ASP A 484 -1.58 -8.79 -16.46
C ASP A 484 -1.70 -10.14 -15.71
N GLU A 485 -1.15 -11.22 -16.24
CA GLU A 485 -1.23 -12.54 -15.60
C GLU A 485 -0.10 -12.76 -14.61
N VAL A 486 1.12 -12.31 -14.94
CA VAL A 486 2.34 -12.67 -14.21
C VAL A 486 2.91 -11.52 -13.37
N PHE A 487 2.61 -10.27 -13.73
CA PHE A 487 3.27 -9.10 -13.14
C PHE A 487 2.97 -8.95 -11.64
N TRP A 488 1.77 -9.34 -11.21
CA TRP A 488 1.32 -9.22 -9.82
C TRP A 488 2.07 -10.15 -8.85
N ASP A 489 2.54 -11.29 -9.34
CA ASP A 489 3.35 -12.25 -8.58
C ASP A 489 4.85 -11.90 -8.58
N GLY A 490 5.26 -10.86 -9.31
CA GLY A 490 6.62 -10.36 -9.36
C GLY A 490 7.48 -10.96 -10.46
N ASP A 491 6.88 -11.63 -11.45
CA ASP A 491 7.57 -12.02 -12.67
C ASP A 491 8.05 -10.76 -13.42
N ARG A 492 9.22 -10.87 -14.04
CA ARG A 492 9.88 -9.81 -14.81
C ARG A 492 10.15 -10.22 -16.26
N GLU A 493 9.91 -11.49 -16.62
CA GLU A 493 10.12 -12.05 -17.95
C GLU A 493 8.88 -11.88 -18.84
N HIS A 494 8.40 -10.64 -18.95
CA HIS A 494 7.23 -10.29 -19.76
C HIS A 494 7.31 -8.86 -20.32
N GLY A 495 6.39 -8.54 -21.23
CA GLY A 495 6.37 -7.25 -21.90
C GLY A 495 7.31 -7.19 -23.09
N LEU A 496 7.23 -6.08 -23.82
CA LEU A 496 8.05 -5.81 -25.00
C LEU A 496 9.10 -4.75 -24.65
N SER A 497 10.37 -5.07 -24.91
CA SER A 497 11.39 -4.04 -25.03
C SER A 497 11.31 -3.42 -26.42
N VAL A 498 11.37 -2.09 -26.49
CA VAL A 498 11.53 -1.33 -27.74
C VAL A 498 12.92 -0.71 -27.72
N PRO A 499 13.95 -1.44 -28.18
CA PRO A 499 15.32 -0.94 -28.25
C PRO A 499 15.52 -0.06 -29.48
N GLY A 500 16.62 0.69 -29.48
CA GLY A 500 17.09 1.40 -30.67
C GLY A 500 16.19 2.57 -31.08
N LEU A 501 15.72 3.36 -30.10
CA LEU A 501 15.00 4.60 -30.41
C LEU A 501 15.85 5.48 -31.34
N PRO A 502 15.25 6.10 -32.38
CA PRO A 502 15.98 6.76 -33.48
C PRO A 502 16.54 8.15 -33.09
N LEU A 503 17.34 8.22 -32.01
CA LEU A 503 17.97 9.46 -31.55
C LEU A 503 18.92 10.05 -32.59
N ASN A 504 19.52 9.22 -33.45
CA ASN A 504 20.38 9.66 -34.55
C ASN A 504 19.61 10.40 -35.64
N GLU A 505 18.31 10.11 -35.83
CA GLU A 505 17.46 10.79 -36.81
C GLU A 505 17.02 12.16 -36.26
N SER A 506 16.10 12.17 -35.30
CA SER A 506 15.63 13.39 -34.62
C SER A 506 14.84 13.06 -33.36
N LEU A 507 14.56 14.07 -32.53
CA LEU A 507 13.67 13.90 -31.37
C LEU A 507 12.24 13.59 -31.80
N GLU A 508 11.76 14.20 -32.89
CA GLU A 508 10.43 13.90 -33.44
C GLU A 508 10.30 12.43 -33.83
N ALA A 509 11.30 11.85 -34.49
CA ALA A 509 11.31 10.42 -34.85
C ALA A 509 11.21 9.51 -33.63
N VAL A 510 11.85 9.89 -32.51
CA VAL A 510 11.75 9.16 -31.24
C VAL A 510 10.31 9.17 -30.72
N PHE A 511 9.66 10.33 -30.64
CA PHE A 511 8.27 10.40 -30.17
C PHE A 511 7.29 9.74 -31.13
N ASP A 512 7.52 9.80 -32.44
CA ASP A 512 6.68 9.12 -33.42
C ASP A 512 6.72 7.60 -33.23
N LEU A 513 7.89 7.03 -32.92
CA LEU A 513 8.00 5.61 -32.57
C LEU A 513 7.30 5.29 -31.25
N ILE A 514 7.54 6.09 -30.19
CA ILE A 514 6.88 5.88 -28.89
C ILE A 514 5.35 5.93 -29.03
N ASN A 515 4.82 6.96 -29.69
CA ASN A 515 3.40 7.14 -29.91
C ASN A 515 2.78 6.02 -30.75
N ARG A 516 3.51 5.52 -31.76
CA ARG A 516 3.06 4.38 -32.58
C ARG A 516 2.94 3.11 -31.74
N VAL A 517 3.99 2.78 -30.99
CA VAL A 517 3.97 1.60 -30.10
C VAL A 517 2.87 1.72 -29.06
N MET A 518 2.66 2.92 -28.48
CA MET A 518 1.58 3.13 -27.53
C MET A 518 0.19 2.88 -28.11
N LYS A 519 -0.02 3.23 -29.38
CA LYS A 519 -1.27 2.97 -30.12
C LYS A 519 -1.45 1.51 -30.50
N GLU A 520 -0.37 0.82 -30.89
CA GLU A 520 -0.40 -0.62 -31.23
C GLU A 520 -0.56 -1.51 -29.99
N HIS A 521 -0.15 -1.01 -28.83
CA HIS A 521 -0.24 -1.70 -27.55
C HIS A 521 -0.94 -0.83 -26.49
N PRO A 522 -2.27 -0.60 -26.58
CA PRO A 522 -2.99 0.25 -25.63
C PRO A 522 -2.95 -0.32 -24.20
N LEU A 523 -2.57 0.51 -23.23
CA LEU A 523 -2.34 0.04 -21.85
C LEU A 523 -3.58 -0.59 -21.19
N HIS A 524 -4.78 -0.05 -21.43
CA HIS A 524 -6.05 -0.54 -20.86
C HIS A 524 -6.49 -1.91 -21.44
N GLU A 525 -5.99 -2.27 -22.62
CA GLU A 525 -6.21 -3.60 -23.18
C GLU A 525 -5.27 -4.63 -22.54
N ARG A 526 -4.04 -4.20 -22.17
CA ARG A 526 -2.98 -5.06 -21.65
C ARG A 526 -3.01 -5.26 -20.13
N VAL A 527 -3.58 -4.34 -19.37
CA VAL A 527 -3.55 -4.37 -17.89
C VAL A 527 -4.94 -4.12 -17.32
N GLY A 528 -5.47 -5.10 -16.58
CA GLY A 528 -6.81 -5.06 -15.99
C GLY A 528 -6.99 -3.92 -14.99
N ALA A 529 -5.96 -3.63 -14.19
CA ALA A 529 -5.99 -2.51 -13.24
C ALA A 529 -6.18 -1.16 -13.93
N VAL A 530 -5.52 -0.94 -15.06
CA VAL A 530 -5.62 0.31 -15.84
C VAL A 530 -7.01 0.45 -16.45
N ARG A 531 -7.57 -0.64 -16.97
CA ARG A 531 -8.96 -0.69 -17.48
C ARG A 531 -10.00 -0.26 -16.45
N MET A 532 -9.70 -0.47 -15.17
CA MET A 532 -10.55 -0.09 -14.04
C MET A 532 -10.24 1.30 -13.48
N GLY A 533 -9.36 2.08 -14.12
CA GLY A 533 -8.92 3.39 -13.64
C GLY A 533 -7.94 3.33 -12.46
N LEU A 534 -7.45 2.14 -12.11
CA LEU A 534 -6.54 1.90 -10.98
C LEU A 534 -5.07 1.84 -11.44
N ILE A 535 -4.66 2.85 -12.23
CA ILE A 535 -3.27 3.01 -12.70
C ILE A 535 -2.24 2.93 -11.55
N PRO A 536 -2.50 3.48 -10.33
CA PRO A 536 -1.55 3.35 -9.23
C PRO A 536 -1.16 1.91 -8.86
N ILE A 537 -1.99 0.89 -9.14
CA ILE A 537 -1.61 -0.53 -8.92
C ILE A 537 -0.48 -0.93 -9.87
N LEU A 538 -0.59 -0.57 -11.15
CA LEU A 538 0.48 -0.79 -12.14
C LEU A 538 1.77 -0.10 -11.71
N LEU A 539 1.66 1.16 -11.29
CA LEU A 539 2.80 1.95 -10.83
C LEU A 539 3.45 1.38 -9.56
N THR A 540 2.62 0.84 -8.66
CA THR A 540 3.08 0.10 -7.48
C THR A 540 3.90 -1.12 -7.92
N ALA A 541 3.42 -1.91 -8.89
CA ALA A 541 4.14 -3.07 -9.41
C ALA A 541 5.48 -2.68 -10.08
N CYS A 542 5.48 -1.64 -10.91
CA CYS A 542 6.70 -1.10 -11.53
C CYS A 542 7.76 -0.74 -10.48
N ARG A 543 7.37 0.03 -9.45
CA ARG A 543 8.28 0.43 -8.36
C ARG A 543 8.76 -0.77 -7.55
N HIS A 544 7.84 -1.63 -7.13
CA HIS A 544 8.09 -2.73 -6.20
C HIS A 544 8.95 -3.83 -6.83
N TYR A 545 8.71 -4.17 -8.10
CA TYR A 545 9.44 -5.22 -8.83
C TYR A 545 10.55 -4.69 -9.74
N ARG A 546 10.83 -3.37 -9.70
CA ARG A 546 11.85 -2.69 -10.53
C ARG A 546 11.65 -2.93 -12.03
N MET A 547 10.40 -2.84 -12.48
CA MET A 547 10.04 -2.82 -13.91
C MET A 547 9.87 -1.38 -14.38
N PRO A 548 10.34 -1.00 -15.58
CA PRO A 548 10.22 0.38 -16.05
C PRO A 548 8.76 0.84 -16.12
N VAL A 549 8.51 2.12 -15.84
CA VAL A 549 7.16 2.70 -16.02
C VAL A 549 6.92 2.90 -17.51
N PRO A 550 5.84 2.35 -18.10
CA PRO A 550 5.60 2.48 -19.53
C PRO A 550 5.27 3.94 -19.92
N PRO A 551 5.65 4.38 -21.14
CA PRO A 551 5.34 5.73 -21.64
C PRO A 551 3.87 6.14 -21.55
N HIS A 552 2.94 5.19 -21.66
CA HIS A 552 1.51 5.40 -21.43
C HIS A 552 1.18 6.05 -20.09
N ALA A 553 2.00 5.77 -19.06
CA ALA A 553 1.80 6.28 -17.72
C ALA A 553 2.65 7.52 -17.41
N TRP A 554 3.49 8.00 -18.34
CA TRP A 554 4.23 9.26 -18.18
C TRP A 554 3.30 10.46 -18.36
N GLN A 555 2.35 10.37 -19.29
CA GLN A 555 1.37 11.41 -19.57
C GLN A 555 0.05 11.14 -18.86
N GLY A 556 -0.63 12.21 -18.42
CA GLY A 556 -2.03 12.11 -18.03
C GLY A 556 -2.89 12.01 -19.27
N HIS A 557 -3.56 10.87 -19.47
CA HIS A 557 -4.73 10.88 -20.32
C HIS A 557 -5.78 11.81 -19.70
N ASP A 558 -6.37 12.63 -20.55
CA ASP A 558 -7.51 13.47 -20.21
C ASP A 558 -8.57 12.58 -19.54
N ARG A 559 -9.03 12.94 -18.33
CA ARG A 559 -9.97 12.13 -17.51
C ARG A 559 -11.37 11.99 -18.16
N SER A 560 -11.50 12.37 -19.43
CA SER A 560 -12.73 12.55 -20.20
C SER A 560 -12.91 11.53 -21.33
N ALA A 561 -11.96 10.63 -21.59
CA ALA A 561 -12.15 9.54 -22.56
C ALA A 561 -12.43 8.21 -21.84
N PRO A 562 -13.49 7.47 -22.23
CA PRO A 562 -13.93 6.24 -21.59
C PRO A 562 -12.92 5.09 -21.65
#